data_AF-A0A3A5WAH3-F1
#
_entry.id   AF-A0A3A5WAH3-F1
#
_cell.length_a   1.000
_cell.length_b   1.000
_cell.length_c   1.000
_cell.angle_alpha   90.00
_cell.angle_beta   90.00
_cell.angle_gamma   90.00
#
_symmetry.space_group_name_H-M   'P 1'
#
loop_
_entity.id
_entity.type
_entity.pdbx_description
1 polymer ?
#
loop_
_entity_poly.entity_id
_entity_poly.type
_entity_poly.pdbx_seq_one_letter_code
_entity_poly.pdbx_strand_id
1 'polypeptide(L)'
;MRNAALLCLVLLMAGVATAGGTGGQDSGPDPSETPFTMHEATSPSADGETWTLSVTLDSEAVDNGTALILTTQICTNDGVCDPPVDQTATVSEDGSVHTISVTPPEDHTYVNWRAKVTYADGEEEFHPFGDWYTTWSTCYYDDGVWGGEASTADGCVEEEESPGPGFVLSMVAITVAAAAVSRRSRDA
;
A
#
# COMPACT_ATOMS: atom_id res chain seq x y z
N MET A 1 27.24 22.89 24.29
CA MET A 1 26.99 21.42 24.26
C MET A 1 25.55 21.06 24.61
N ARG A 2 24.94 21.65 25.66
CA ARG A 2 23.54 21.34 26.06
C ARG A 2 22.50 21.70 24.98
N ASN A 3 22.69 22.81 24.26
CA ASN A 3 21.76 23.25 23.22
C ASN A 3 21.93 22.50 21.88
N ALA A 4 23.10 21.90 21.62
CA ALA A 4 23.33 21.10 20.43
C ALA A 4 22.68 19.71 20.54
N ALA A 5 22.70 19.12 21.75
CA ALA A 5 22.01 17.85 22.03
C ALA A 5 20.49 18.00 21.94
N LEU A 6 19.93 19.14 22.36
CA LEU A 6 18.51 19.45 22.22
C LEU A 6 18.09 19.66 20.75
N LEU A 7 18.94 20.25 19.91
CA LEU A 7 18.64 20.41 18.47
C LEU A 7 18.63 19.06 17.73
N CYS A 8 19.55 18.15 18.06
CA CYS A 8 19.56 16.80 17.50
C CYS A 8 18.34 15.96 17.91
N LEU A 9 17.84 16.14 19.13
CA LEU A 9 16.66 15.40 19.61
C LEU A 9 15.36 15.86 18.94
N VAL A 10 15.25 17.13 18.54
CA VAL A 10 14.08 17.67 17.82
C VAL A 10 14.07 17.23 16.36
N LEU A 11 15.24 17.04 15.73
CA LEU A 11 15.36 16.54 14.35
C LEU A 11 15.05 15.04 14.21
N LEU A 12 15.14 14.26 15.29
CA LEU A 12 14.78 12.84 15.33
C LEU A 12 13.27 12.59 15.41
N MET A 13 12.45 13.63 15.57
CA MET A 13 10.98 13.55 15.46
C MET A 13 10.47 13.97 14.08
N ALA A 14 11.32 13.91 13.03
CA ALA A 14 10.86 14.08 11.67
C ALA A 14 9.90 12.93 11.30
N GLY A 15 8.60 13.19 11.51
CA GLY A 15 7.42 12.49 11.00
C GLY A 15 7.54 10.98 10.82
N VAL A 16 7.03 10.21 11.78
CA VAL A 16 6.34 8.99 11.38
C VAL A 16 5.13 9.45 10.57
N ALA A 17 5.21 9.30 9.24
CA ALA A 17 4.03 9.45 8.40
C ALA A 17 3.11 8.28 8.75
N THR A 18 2.22 8.48 9.71
CA THR A 18 1.07 7.61 9.85
C THR A 18 0.23 7.85 8.60
N ALA A 19 -0.02 6.81 7.81
CA ALA A 19 -0.93 6.92 6.68
C ALA A 19 -2.22 7.60 7.17
N GLY A 20 -2.51 8.79 6.65
CA GLY A 20 -3.77 9.48 6.93
C GLY A 20 -4.88 8.72 6.22
N GLY A 21 -5.50 7.74 6.87
CA GLY A 21 -6.52 6.91 6.24
C GLY A 21 -7.04 5.78 7.10
N THR A 22 -8.07 5.09 6.60
CA THR A 22 -8.54 3.82 7.16
C THR A 22 -7.72 2.69 6.52
N GLY A 23 -7.20 1.76 7.32
CA GLY A 23 -6.55 0.54 6.82
C GLY A 23 -7.34 -0.14 5.70
N GLY A 24 -6.65 -0.48 4.61
CA GLY A 24 -7.23 -1.13 3.43
C GLY A 24 -8.09 -0.24 2.53
N GLN A 25 -8.16 1.07 2.79
CA GLN A 25 -8.87 2.01 1.94
C GLN A 25 -7.88 2.90 1.18
N ASP A 26 -7.82 2.69 -0.14
CA ASP A 26 -7.00 3.52 -1.01
C ASP A 26 -7.42 5.00 -0.97
N SER A 27 -6.42 5.87 -1.11
CA SER A 27 -6.60 7.32 -1.22
C SER A 27 -5.95 7.83 -2.50
N GLY A 28 -6.54 8.89 -3.06
CA GLY A 28 -6.12 9.49 -4.32
C GLY A 28 -6.58 10.93 -4.45
N PRO A 29 -6.14 11.64 -5.50
CA PRO A 29 -6.48 13.04 -5.72
C PRO A 29 -7.97 13.24 -6.00
N ASP A 30 -8.52 14.33 -5.48
CA ASP A 30 -9.79 14.88 -5.94
C ASP A 30 -9.56 15.68 -7.23
N PRO A 31 -10.22 15.34 -8.36
CA PRO A 31 -10.09 16.07 -9.62
C PRO A 31 -10.53 17.54 -9.55
N SER A 32 -11.27 17.93 -8.50
CA SER A 32 -11.68 19.32 -8.28
C SER A 32 -10.66 20.16 -7.48
N GLU A 33 -9.67 19.51 -6.86
CA GLU A 33 -8.64 20.14 -6.03
C GLU A 33 -7.23 19.99 -6.61
N THR A 34 -7.09 19.35 -7.77
CA THR A 34 -5.80 19.04 -8.40
C THR A 34 -5.87 19.29 -9.91
N PRO A 35 -4.72 19.49 -10.59
CA PRO A 35 -4.67 19.58 -12.05
C PRO A 35 -4.80 18.22 -12.75
N PHE A 36 -5.38 17.22 -12.08
CA PHE A 36 -5.53 15.85 -12.57
C PHE A 36 -6.98 15.58 -12.92
N THR A 37 -7.25 15.12 -14.14
CA THR A 37 -8.60 14.69 -14.55
C THR A 37 -8.89 13.26 -14.15
N MET A 38 -7.86 12.42 -14.06
CA MET A 38 -7.98 11.00 -13.74
C MET A 38 -6.71 10.48 -13.11
N HIS A 39 -6.86 9.51 -12.21
CA HIS A 39 -5.78 8.65 -11.77
C HIS A 39 -6.27 7.19 -11.75
N GLU A 40 -5.36 6.27 -12.03
CA GLU A 40 -5.62 4.83 -11.93
C GLU A 40 -4.37 4.15 -11.37
N ALA A 41 -4.54 3.44 -10.27
CA ALA A 41 -3.48 2.66 -9.63
C ALA A 41 -3.89 1.18 -9.58
N THR A 42 -2.92 0.27 -9.73
CA THR A 42 -3.13 -1.16 -9.44
C THR A 42 -3.58 -1.30 -7.99
N SER A 43 -4.77 -1.86 -7.76
CA SER A 43 -5.35 -1.99 -6.43
C SER A 43 -6.14 -3.29 -6.27
N PRO A 44 -5.93 -4.03 -5.16
CA PRO A 44 -4.86 -3.84 -4.19
C PRO A 44 -3.47 -4.07 -4.81
N SER A 45 -2.42 -3.55 -4.18
CA SER A 45 -1.04 -3.89 -4.56
C SER A 45 -0.64 -5.27 -4.01
N ALA A 46 0.29 -5.98 -4.64
CA ALA A 46 0.71 -7.31 -4.17
C ALA A 46 2.24 -7.43 -4.19
N ASP A 47 2.77 -8.19 -3.24
CA ASP A 47 4.19 -8.40 -3.01
C ASP A 47 4.83 -9.01 -4.27
N GLY A 48 5.94 -8.45 -4.74
CA GLY A 48 6.63 -8.95 -5.92
C GLY A 48 5.88 -8.75 -7.25
N GLU A 49 4.63 -8.29 -7.23
CA GLU A 49 3.86 -7.96 -8.42
C GLU A 49 4.09 -6.51 -8.86
N THR A 50 3.85 -6.24 -10.15
CA THR A 50 4.02 -4.88 -10.68
C THR A 50 2.83 -4.01 -10.29
N TRP A 51 3.07 -3.01 -9.46
CA TRP A 51 2.13 -1.93 -9.21
C TRP A 51 2.34 -0.82 -10.25
N THR A 52 1.26 -0.39 -10.90
CA THR A 52 1.28 0.69 -11.90
C THR A 52 0.40 1.85 -11.46
N LEU A 53 0.86 3.07 -11.68
CA LEU A 53 0.09 4.30 -11.52
C LEU A 53 0.08 5.08 -12.83
N SER A 54 -1.11 5.47 -13.29
CA SER A 54 -1.31 6.43 -14.37
C SER A 54 -2.02 7.67 -13.85
N VAL A 55 -1.48 8.85 -14.16
CA VAL A 55 -2.09 10.15 -13.83
C VAL A 55 -2.29 10.94 -15.12
N THR A 56 -3.50 11.47 -15.31
CA THR A 56 -3.86 12.27 -16.48
C THR A 56 -4.00 13.74 -16.08
N LEU A 57 -3.15 14.60 -16.63
CA LEU A 57 -3.27 16.06 -16.50
C LEU A 57 -4.49 16.55 -17.27
N ASP A 58 -5.11 17.64 -16.79
CA ASP A 58 -6.11 18.34 -17.59
C ASP A 58 -5.48 19.04 -18.81
N SER A 59 -6.30 19.32 -19.83
CA SER A 59 -5.81 19.92 -21.08
C SER A 59 -5.22 21.31 -20.88
N GLU A 60 -5.73 22.11 -19.92
CA GLU A 60 -5.20 23.45 -19.66
C GLU A 60 -3.81 23.36 -19.01
N ALA A 61 -3.59 22.39 -18.11
CA ALA A 61 -2.30 22.11 -17.52
C ALA A 61 -1.27 21.67 -18.59
N VAL A 62 -1.68 20.79 -19.51
CA VAL A 62 -0.82 20.37 -20.65
C VAL A 62 -0.47 21.57 -21.54
N ASP A 63 -1.47 22.35 -21.96
CA ASP A 63 -1.30 23.49 -22.87
C ASP A 63 -0.42 24.60 -22.26
N ASN A 64 -0.47 24.76 -20.94
CA ASN A 64 0.36 25.72 -20.21
C ASN A 64 1.77 25.21 -19.89
N GLY A 65 2.10 23.96 -20.26
CA GLY A 65 3.43 23.40 -20.05
C GLY A 65 3.70 22.97 -18.61
N THR A 66 2.65 22.63 -17.86
CA THR A 66 2.78 22.05 -16.51
C THR A 66 3.58 20.74 -16.59
N ALA A 67 4.59 20.60 -15.73
CA ALA A 67 5.40 19.40 -15.62
C ALA A 67 5.04 18.61 -14.36
N LEU A 68 5.13 17.28 -14.47
CA LEU A 68 4.78 16.34 -13.41
C LEU A 68 5.96 15.44 -13.07
N ILE A 69 6.27 15.31 -11.78
CA ILE A 69 7.15 14.28 -11.24
C ILE A 69 6.33 13.45 -10.26
N LEU A 70 6.30 12.14 -10.46
CA LEU A 70 5.63 11.20 -9.55
C LEU A 70 6.68 10.59 -8.63
N THR A 71 6.47 10.73 -7.32
CA THR A 71 7.32 10.14 -6.28
C THR A 71 6.56 9.00 -5.62
N THR A 72 7.21 7.86 -5.40
CA THR A 72 6.66 6.75 -4.62
C THR A 72 7.46 6.52 -3.33
N GLN A 73 6.82 5.91 -2.35
CA GLN A 73 7.42 5.41 -1.12
C GLN A 73 6.71 4.11 -0.76
N ILE A 74 7.45 3.07 -0.42
CA ILE A 74 6.85 1.78 -0.03
C ILE A 74 7.09 1.59 1.46
N CYS A 75 6.07 1.12 2.17
CA CYS A 75 6.15 0.80 3.59
C CYS A 75 5.85 -0.67 3.81
N THR A 76 6.45 -1.26 4.84
CA THR A 76 6.32 -2.67 5.24
C THR A 76 5.46 -2.84 6.48
N ASN A 77 4.93 -4.04 6.68
CA ASN A 77 4.01 -4.36 7.80
C ASN A 77 4.65 -4.20 9.19
N ASP A 78 5.99 -4.14 9.26
CA ASP A 78 6.75 -3.80 10.47
C ASP A 78 6.75 -2.29 10.81
N GLY A 79 6.12 -1.46 9.98
CA GLY A 79 6.00 -0.02 10.14
C GLY A 79 7.20 0.78 9.63
N VAL A 80 8.12 0.16 8.89
CA VAL A 80 9.24 0.84 8.25
C VAL A 80 8.86 1.30 6.85
N CYS A 81 9.30 2.49 6.46
CA CYS A 81 9.12 3.01 5.11
C CYS A 81 10.47 3.27 4.45
N ASP A 82 10.61 2.88 3.20
CA ASP A 82 11.77 3.22 2.39
C ASP A 82 11.83 4.73 2.12
N PRO A 83 13.02 5.30 1.85
CA PRO A 83 13.12 6.68 1.39
C PRO A 83 12.30 6.91 0.12
N PRO A 84 11.61 8.06 -0.02
CA PRO A 84 10.88 8.35 -1.25
C PRO A 84 11.77 8.40 -2.49
N VAL A 85 11.26 7.92 -3.62
CA VAL A 85 11.97 7.84 -4.90
C VAL A 85 11.15 8.49 -6.01
N ASP A 86 11.76 9.45 -6.70
CA ASP A 86 11.19 10.04 -7.92
C ASP A 86 11.26 9.02 -9.06
N GLN A 87 10.13 8.75 -9.68
CA GLN A 87 9.98 7.75 -10.71
C GLN A 87 10.12 8.38 -12.09
N THR A 88 10.72 7.64 -13.01
CA THR A 88 10.74 8.03 -14.43
C THR A 88 9.43 7.60 -15.08
N ALA A 89 8.58 8.56 -15.40
CA ALA A 89 7.30 8.30 -16.05
C ALA A 89 7.47 8.05 -17.56
N THR A 90 6.70 7.10 -18.08
CA THR A 90 6.38 7.04 -19.51
C THR A 90 5.27 8.04 -19.78
N VAL A 91 5.48 8.96 -20.71
CA VAL A 91 4.53 10.04 -21.03
C VAL A 91 3.90 9.77 -22.40
N SER A 92 2.58 9.96 -22.51
CA SER A 92 1.86 9.85 -23.78
C SER A 92 2.32 10.90 -24.81
N GLU A 93 2.04 10.67 -26.09
CA GLU A 93 2.48 11.55 -27.18
C GLU A 93 1.93 12.98 -27.06
N ASP A 94 0.73 13.14 -26.49
CA ASP A 94 0.08 14.42 -26.22
C ASP A 94 0.51 15.05 -24.89
N GLY A 95 1.38 14.38 -24.11
CA GLY A 95 1.90 14.88 -22.83
C GLY A 95 0.94 14.74 -21.64
N SER A 96 -0.27 14.23 -21.86
CA SER A 96 -1.36 14.27 -20.86
C SER A 96 -1.28 13.15 -19.82
N VAL A 97 -0.87 11.94 -20.22
CA VAL A 97 -0.85 10.76 -19.36
C VAL A 97 0.58 10.42 -18.96
N HIS A 98 0.81 10.30 -17.66
CA HIS A 98 2.09 9.94 -17.05
C HIS A 98 1.94 8.62 -16.32
N THR A 99 2.66 7.59 -16.76
CA THR A 99 2.59 6.25 -16.18
C THR A 99 3.92 5.84 -15.55
N ILE A 100 3.86 5.36 -14.31
CA ILE A 100 4.99 4.78 -13.57
C ILE A 100 4.67 3.35 -13.15
N SER A 101 5.70 2.55 -12.93
CA SER A 101 5.56 1.21 -12.38
C SER A 101 6.66 0.94 -11.36
N VAL A 102 6.30 0.32 -10.24
CA VAL A 102 7.24 -0.19 -9.23
C VAL A 102 6.84 -1.59 -8.81
N THR A 103 7.78 -2.36 -8.28
CA THR A 103 7.52 -3.69 -7.72
C THR A 103 7.73 -3.60 -6.22
N PRO A 104 6.66 -3.67 -5.40
CA PRO A 104 6.79 -3.71 -3.96
C PRO A 104 7.60 -4.95 -3.51
N PRO A 105 8.42 -4.82 -2.44
CA PRO A 105 9.10 -5.96 -1.85
C PRO A 105 8.09 -6.87 -1.13
N GLU A 106 8.59 -8.00 -0.62
CA GLU A 106 7.83 -8.81 0.33
C GLU A 106 7.49 -8.02 1.60
N ASP A 107 6.37 -8.39 2.22
CA ASP A 107 5.85 -7.81 3.46
C ASP A 107 5.49 -6.32 3.35
N HIS A 108 5.17 -5.82 2.15
CA HIS A 108 4.73 -4.42 1.99
C HIS A 108 3.29 -4.23 2.48
N THR A 109 3.06 -3.17 3.24
CA THR A 109 1.73 -2.81 3.74
C THR A 109 0.97 -1.93 2.76
N TYR A 110 1.67 -1.02 2.07
CA TYR A 110 1.08 -0.10 1.11
C TYR A 110 2.16 0.58 0.26
N VAL A 111 1.73 1.07 -0.91
CA VAL A 111 2.50 1.96 -1.78
C VAL A 111 1.95 3.37 -1.63
N ASN A 112 2.77 4.26 -1.07
CA ASN A 112 2.52 5.70 -1.07
C ASN A 112 2.97 6.32 -2.39
N TRP A 113 2.23 7.33 -2.83
CA TRP A 113 2.64 8.16 -3.96
C TRP A 113 2.20 9.61 -3.78
N ARG A 114 2.90 10.51 -4.46
CA ARG A 114 2.52 11.92 -4.57
C ARG A 114 3.04 12.50 -5.87
N ALA A 115 2.42 13.59 -6.29
CA ALA A 115 2.85 14.35 -7.44
C ALA A 115 3.55 15.64 -6.99
N LYS A 116 4.69 15.94 -7.61
CA LYS A 116 5.24 17.30 -7.65
C LYS A 116 4.85 17.91 -8.99
N VAL A 117 4.08 18.99 -8.94
CA VAL A 117 3.63 19.75 -10.11
C VAL A 117 4.48 21.00 -10.22
N THR A 118 4.99 21.30 -11.41
CA THR A 118 5.71 22.55 -11.70
C THR A 118 4.95 23.30 -12.77
N TYR A 119 4.43 24.47 -12.43
CA TYR A 119 3.63 25.32 -13.32
C TYR A 119 4.52 26.18 -14.24
N ALA A 120 3.89 26.83 -15.22
CA ALA A 120 4.56 27.62 -16.25
C ALA A 120 5.42 28.77 -15.72
N ASP A 121 5.05 29.34 -14.57
CA ASP A 121 5.78 30.41 -13.89
C ASP A 121 6.92 29.89 -12.99
N GLY A 122 7.08 28.57 -12.90
CA GLY A 122 8.07 27.89 -12.08
C GLY A 122 7.63 27.65 -10.64
N GLU A 123 6.38 27.95 -10.28
CA GLU A 123 5.82 27.54 -8.98
C GLU A 123 5.76 26.01 -8.89
N GLU A 124 6.11 25.48 -7.71
CA GLU A 124 6.13 24.05 -7.43
C GLU A 124 5.15 23.72 -6.30
N GLU A 125 4.28 22.76 -6.54
CA GLU A 125 3.30 22.27 -5.56
C GLU A 125 3.38 20.74 -5.42
N PHE A 126 3.04 20.25 -4.23
CA PHE A 126 2.90 18.82 -3.96
C PHE A 126 1.43 18.46 -3.80
N HIS A 127 1.01 17.38 -4.46
CA HIS A 127 -0.32 16.80 -4.31
C HIS A 127 -0.20 15.35 -3.81
N PRO A 128 -0.72 15.03 -2.61
CA PRO A 128 -1.28 15.98 -1.64
C PRO A 128 -0.16 16.80 -0.97
N PHE A 129 -0.51 17.93 -0.37
CA PHE A 129 0.46 18.76 0.34
C PHE A 129 0.75 18.19 1.74
N GLY A 130 2.01 17.84 2.00
CA GLY A 130 2.47 17.40 3.32
C GLY A 130 2.08 15.98 3.72
N ASP A 131 1.45 15.22 2.82
CA ASP A 131 0.99 13.85 3.04
C ASP A 131 1.23 12.98 1.79
N TRP A 132 0.62 11.80 1.72
CA TRP A 132 0.68 10.87 0.60
C TRP A 132 -0.70 10.35 0.19
N TYR A 133 -0.86 10.09 -1.10
CA TYR A 133 -1.89 9.15 -1.57
C TYR A 133 -1.40 7.72 -1.33
N THR A 134 -2.31 6.78 -1.09
CA THR A 134 -1.97 5.44 -0.62
C THR A 134 -2.73 4.38 -1.40
N THR A 135 -2.03 3.33 -1.85
CA THR A 135 -2.64 2.07 -2.30
C THR A 135 -2.26 0.96 -1.33
N TRP A 136 -3.26 0.31 -0.73
CA TRP A 136 -3.05 -0.77 0.22
C TRP A 136 -2.69 -2.09 -0.47
N SER A 137 -1.97 -2.95 0.25
CA SER A 137 -1.62 -4.28 -0.26
C SER A 137 -2.75 -5.29 -0.11
N THR A 138 -2.62 -6.44 -0.79
CA THR A 138 -3.48 -7.61 -0.60
C THR A 138 -3.31 -8.22 0.79
N CYS A 139 -2.21 -7.92 1.50
CA CYS A 139 -2.00 -8.25 2.90
C CYS A 139 -1.27 -7.12 3.64
N TYR A 140 -2.01 -6.38 4.47
CA TYR A 140 -1.48 -5.24 5.22
C TYR A 140 -1.67 -5.40 6.72
N TYR A 141 -0.81 -4.73 7.49
CA TYR A 141 -0.93 -4.58 8.93
C TYR A 141 -1.22 -3.12 9.29
N ASP A 142 -2.38 -2.87 9.89
CA ASP A 142 -2.78 -1.53 10.34
C ASP A 142 -3.34 -1.59 11.78
N ASP A 143 -2.86 -0.70 12.63
CA ASP A 143 -3.28 -0.54 14.04
C ASP A 143 -3.51 -1.85 14.81
N GLY A 144 -2.59 -2.81 14.68
CA GLY A 144 -2.68 -4.07 15.41
C GLY A 144 -3.44 -5.20 14.70
N VAL A 145 -3.97 -4.94 13.51
CA VAL A 145 -4.88 -5.84 12.79
C VAL A 145 -4.34 -6.12 11.39
N TRP A 146 -4.31 -7.40 11.04
CA TRP A 146 -4.05 -7.85 9.68
C TRP A 146 -5.33 -7.72 8.83
N GLY A 147 -5.18 -7.20 7.61
CA GLY A 147 -6.27 -7.01 6.66
C GLY A 147 -5.84 -7.26 5.21
N GLY A 148 -6.83 -7.33 4.33
CA GLY A 148 -6.63 -7.68 2.92
C GLY A 148 -6.98 -9.14 2.62
N GLU A 149 -7.16 -9.46 1.34
CA GLU A 149 -7.62 -10.78 0.90
C GLU A 149 -6.60 -11.90 1.10
N ALA A 150 -5.31 -11.55 1.15
CA ALA A 150 -4.20 -12.45 1.43
C ALA A 150 -3.77 -12.45 2.90
N SER A 151 -4.61 -11.92 3.81
CA SER A 151 -4.32 -11.90 5.25
C SER A 151 -4.94 -13.06 6.03
N THR A 152 -4.29 -13.40 7.14
CA THR A 152 -4.78 -14.32 8.17
C THR A 152 -4.79 -13.64 9.54
N ALA A 153 -5.19 -14.34 10.60
CA ALA A 153 -5.14 -13.81 11.96
C ALA A 153 -3.70 -13.55 12.45
N ASP A 154 -2.71 -14.23 11.88
CA ASP A 154 -1.33 -14.27 12.36
C ASP A 154 -0.32 -13.60 11.39
N GLY A 155 -0.77 -13.16 10.21
CA GLY A 155 0.13 -12.65 9.17
C GLY A 155 -0.40 -12.84 7.75
N CYS A 156 0.44 -12.56 6.77
CA CYS A 156 0.15 -12.84 5.37
C CYS A 156 0.14 -14.34 5.09
N VAL A 157 -0.65 -14.74 4.10
CA VAL A 157 -0.57 -16.08 3.54
C VAL A 157 0.79 -16.18 2.85
N GLU A 158 1.66 -17.02 3.40
CA GLU A 158 2.89 -17.41 2.71
C GLU A 158 2.49 -18.05 1.37
N GLU A 159 2.99 -17.52 0.26
CA GLU A 159 2.89 -18.22 -1.01
C GLU A 159 3.71 -19.50 -0.88
N GLU A 160 3.04 -20.62 -0.63
CA GLU A 160 3.67 -21.94 -0.72
C GLU A 160 4.30 -22.03 -2.11
N GLU A 161 5.64 -22.01 -2.20
CA GLU A 161 6.36 -22.46 -3.39
C GLU A 161 5.71 -23.79 -3.78
N SER A 162 4.95 -23.81 -4.89
CA SER A 162 4.10 -24.94 -5.27
C SER A 162 4.79 -26.24 -4.92
N PRO A 163 4.26 -27.07 -4.00
CA PRO A 163 5.00 -28.23 -3.53
C PRO A 163 5.26 -29.11 -4.74
N GLY A 164 6.53 -29.17 -5.15
CA GLY A 164 6.98 -30.05 -6.20
C GLY A 164 6.41 -31.45 -5.95
N PRO A 165 6.13 -32.23 -7.01
CA PRO A 165 5.34 -33.46 -6.93
C PRO A 165 5.97 -34.45 -5.93
N GLY A 166 5.49 -34.43 -4.69
CA GLY A 166 6.16 -35.11 -3.59
C GLY A 166 5.62 -34.82 -2.19
N PHE A 167 4.84 -33.76 -1.97
CA PHE A 167 4.29 -33.49 -0.64
C PHE A 167 2.99 -34.27 -0.38
N VAL A 168 3.09 -35.33 0.43
CA VAL A 168 1.97 -36.15 0.87
C VAL A 168 1.48 -35.60 2.21
N LEU A 169 0.38 -34.85 2.21
CA LEU A 169 -0.27 -34.40 3.46
C LEU A 169 -1.04 -35.56 4.11
N SER A 170 -0.45 -36.15 5.13
CA SER A 170 -1.09 -37.12 6.02
C SER A 170 -1.96 -36.41 7.06
N MET A 171 -3.26 -36.24 6.77
CA MET A 171 -4.23 -35.81 7.79
C MET A 171 -4.54 -36.96 8.76
N VAL A 172 -4.12 -36.82 10.02
CA VAL A 172 -4.49 -37.69 11.13
C VAL A 172 -5.93 -37.39 11.58
N ALA A 173 -6.79 -38.40 11.51
CA ALA A 173 -8.18 -38.33 11.96
C ALA A 173 -8.28 -38.35 13.50
N ILE A 174 -9.06 -37.43 14.09
CA ILE A 174 -9.50 -37.51 15.48
C ILE A 174 -10.99 -37.84 15.51
N THR A 175 -11.32 -39.08 15.87
CA THR A 175 -12.68 -39.54 16.17
C THR A 175 -12.98 -39.31 17.65
N VAL A 176 -14.00 -38.50 17.96
CA VAL A 176 -14.57 -38.45 19.32
C VAL A 176 -15.88 -39.22 19.31
N ALA A 177 -15.84 -40.45 19.85
CA ALA A 177 -17.01 -41.22 20.23
C ALA A 177 -17.29 -40.98 21.72
N ALA A 178 -18.46 -40.43 22.06
CA ALA A 178 -18.97 -40.43 23.43
C ALA A 178 -20.25 -41.27 23.50
N ALA A 179 -20.10 -42.48 24.01
CA ALA A 179 -21.19 -43.36 24.38
C ALA A 179 -21.84 -42.88 25.69
N ALA A 180 -23.15 -42.65 25.69
CA ALA A 180 -23.96 -42.53 26.90
C ALA A 180 -24.89 -43.74 27.01
N VAL A 181 -24.37 -44.85 27.53
CA VAL A 181 -25.16 -45.95 28.10
C VAL A 181 -25.49 -45.60 29.54
N SER A 182 -26.79 -45.58 29.88
CA SER A 182 -27.44 -45.94 31.17
C SER A 182 -28.82 -45.25 31.22
N ARG A 183 -29.97 -45.92 31.18
CA ARG A 183 -30.44 -46.89 32.19
C ARG A 183 -31.55 -47.79 31.62
N ARG A 184 -31.45 -49.06 32.01
CA ARG A 184 -32.32 -50.19 31.69
C ARG A 184 -33.52 -50.27 32.64
N SER A 185 -34.70 -50.49 32.04
CA SER A 185 -35.92 -51.20 32.48
C SER A 185 -36.63 -50.85 33.79
N ARG A 186 -37.96 -50.66 33.69
CA ARG A 186 -38.92 -51.49 34.44
C ARG A 186 -40.30 -51.46 33.79
N ASP A 187 -40.74 -52.61 33.30
CA ASP A 187 -42.12 -52.96 33.01
C ASP A 187 -42.93 -53.05 34.32
N ALA A 188 -44.19 -52.62 34.24
CA ALA A 188 -45.34 -53.16 34.95
C ALA A 188 -46.59 -52.91 34.09
#